data_AF-A0A7J0A515-F1
#
_entry.id   AF-A0A7J0A515-F1
#
_cell.length_a   1.000
_cell.length_b   1.000
_cell.length_c   1.000
_cell.angle_alpha   90.00
_cell.angle_beta   90.00
_cell.angle_gamma   90.00
#
_symmetry.space_group_name_H-M   'P 1'
#
loop_
_entity.id
_entity.type
_entity.pdbx_description
1 polymer ?
#
loop_
_entity_poly.entity_id
_entity_poly.type
_entity_poly.pdbx_seq_one_letter_code
_entity_poly.pdbx_strand_id
1 'polypeptide(L)'
;MRFALRNKSKLIKAFGEDYYKLLISSLTAFAKSNREIAAYTIEGYTYEFINIPNVQPSADSNFQFAIVGKQYDVLHVAYYSAIG
;
A
#
# COMPACT_ATOMS: atom_id res chain seq x y z
N MET A 1 -13.71 0.51 4.43
CA MET A 1 -12.97 -0.15 3.34
C MET A 1 -11.77 -0.95 3.88
N ARG A 2 -11.38 -2.06 3.25
CA ARG A 2 -10.28 -2.95 3.67
C ARG A 2 -9.23 -3.07 2.55
N PHE A 3 -7.98 -3.34 2.92
CA PHE A 3 -6.91 -3.57 1.95
C PHE A 3 -6.38 -5.00 2.06
N ALA A 4 -6.12 -5.62 0.91
CA ALA A 4 -5.48 -6.92 0.79
C ALA A 4 -4.14 -6.78 0.06
N LEU A 5 -3.03 -6.86 0.81
CA LEU A 5 -1.68 -6.79 0.26
C LEU A 5 -1.31 -8.14 -0.39
N ARG A 6 -1.10 -8.13 -1.71
CA ARG A 6 -0.65 -9.31 -2.45
C ARG A 6 0.85 -9.53 -2.25
N ASN A 7 1.33 -10.73 -2.59
CA ASN A 7 2.76 -11.08 -2.61
C ASN A 7 3.47 -11.08 -1.24
N LYS A 8 2.74 -11.30 -0.13
CA LYS A 8 3.28 -11.41 1.24
C LYS A 8 4.64 -12.13 1.30
N SER A 9 4.72 -13.37 0.79
CA SER A 9 5.94 -14.18 0.88
C SER A 9 7.12 -13.58 0.10
N LYS A 10 6.87 -12.92 -1.04
CA LYS A 10 7.93 -12.24 -1.81
C LYS A 10 8.42 -10.98 -1.09
N LEU A 11 7.51 -10.21 -0.49
CA LEU A 11 7.84 -9.00 0.26
C LEU A 11 8.64 -9.32 1.52
N ILE A 12 8.22 -10.33 2.29
CA ILE A 12 8.96 -10.77 3.47
C ILE A 12 10.36 -11.27 3.08
N LYS A 13 10.48 -12.00 1.98
CA LYS A 13 11.79 -12.48 1.51
C LYS A 13 12.71 -11.37 1.02
N ALA A 14 12.16 -10.30 0.42
CA ALA A 14 12.94 -9.21 -0.14
C ALA A 14 13.31 -8.13 0.89
N PHE A 15 12.38 -7.77 1.79
CA PHE A 15 12.52 -6.64 2.71
C PHE A 15 12.51 -7.04 4.19
N GLY A 16 12.22 -8.30 4.51
CA GLY A 16 12.08 -8.78 5.87
C GLY A 16 10.65 -8.71 6.41
N GLU A 17 10.42 -9.40 7.53
CA GLU A 17 9.11 -9.48 8.16
C GLU A 17 8.69 -8.15 8.80
N ASP A 18 9.62 -7.41 9.40
CA ASP A 18 9.36 -6.12 10.04
C ASP A 18 8.86 -5.08 9.04
N TYR A 19 9.46 -5.04 7.84
CA TYR A 19 9.02 -4.15 6.78
C TYR A 19 7.61 -4.53 6.29
N TYR A 20 7.33 -5.82 6.12
CA TYR A 20 5.98 -6.28 5.78
C TYR A 20 4.95 -5.90 6.86
N LYS A 21 5.28 -6.07 8.14
CA LYS A 21 4.42 -5.66 9.26
C LYS A 21 4.14 -4.16 9.21
N LEU A 22 5.14 -3.34 8.87
CA LEU A 22 4.99 -1.90 8.72
C LEU A 22 4.03 -1.51 7.58
N LEU A 23 4.15 -2.18 6.41
CA LEU A 23 3.23 -1.96 5.28
C LEU A 23 1.79 -2.27 5.68
N ILE A 24 1.55 -3.42 6.34
CA ILE A 24 0.22 -3.81 6.82
C ILE A 24 -0.31 -2.83 7.86
N SER A 25 0.55 -2.38 8.79
CA SER A 25 0.18 -1.39 9.80
C SER A 25 -0.26 -0.07 9.16
N SER A 26 0.49 0.40 8.14
CA SER A 26 0.17 1.61 7.38
C SER A 26 -1.15 1.49 6.61
N LEU A 27 -1.35 0.38 5.90
CA LEU A 27 -2.61 0.07 5.21
C LEU A 27 -3.80 0.05 6.19
N THR A 28 -3.60 -0.54 7.37
CA THR A 28 -4.64 -0.64 8.41
C THR A 28 -4.97 0.73 9.01
N ALA A 29 -3.97 1.56 9.29
CA ALA A 29 -4.16 2.92 9.79
C ALA A 29 -4.89 3.80 8.77
N PHE A 30 -4.52 3.68 7.49
CA PHE A 30 -5.19 4.39 6.40
C PHE A 30 -6.65 3.94 6.24
N ALA A 31 -6.91 2.63 6.27
CA ALA A 31 -8.28 2.09 6.25
C ALA A 31 -9.15 2.60 7.40
N LYS A 32 -8.58 2.72 8.61
CA LYS A 32 -9.27 3.28 9.78
C LYS A 32 -9.54 4.77 9.65
N SER A 33 -8.65 5.51 8.99
CA SER A 33 -8.81 6.94 8.78
C SER A 33 -9.95 7.27 7.81
N ASN A 34 -10.47 6.25 7.09
CA ASN A 34 -11.59 6.36 6.16
C ASN A 34 -11.45 7.52 5.16
N ARG A 35 -10.19 7.87 4.84
CA ARG A 35 -9.85 8.92 3.90
C ARG A 35 -10.23 8.47 2.49
N GLU A 36 -10.60 9.43 1.65
CA GLU A 36 -10.72 9.18 0.23
C GLU A 36 -9.40 8.67 -0.33
N ILE A 37 -9.51 7.67 -1.21
CA ILE A 37 -8.37 7.08 -1.88
C ILE A 37 -8.07 7.96 -3.08
N ALA A 38 -7.01 8.75 -2.98
CA ALA A 38 -6.46 9.46 -4.12
C ALA A 38 -5.67 8.48 -4.99
N ALA A 39 -6.39 7.70 -5.80
CA ALA A 39 -5.78 6.84 -6.81
C ALA A 39 -5.35 7.68 -8.03
N TYR A 40 -4.20 7.37 -8.60
CA TYR A 40 -3.67 8.03 -9.79
C TYR A 40 -3.04 7.02 -10.74
N THR A 41 -3.04 7.30 -12.02
CA THR A 41 -2.38 6.46 -13.02
C THR A 41 -0.94 6.95 -13.24
N ILE A 42 -0.05 6.03 -13.56
CA ILE A 42 1.33 6.33 -13.96
C ILE A 42 1.45 5.96 -15.43
N GLU A 43 1.99 6.87 -16.25
CA GLU A 43 2.19 6.63 -17.67
C GLU A 43 3.06 5.38 -17.91
N GLY A 44 2.58 4.46 -18.75
CA GLY A 44 3.23 3.16 -18.99
C GLY A 44 2.77 2.02 -18.07
N TYR A 45 1.93 2.28 -17.07
CA TYR A 45 1.33 1.25 -16.22
C TYR A 45 -0.18 1.16 -16.43
N THR A 46 -0.70 -0.07 -16.44
CA THR A 46 -2.14 -0.35 -16.60
C THR A 46 -2.92 -0.28 -15.28
N TYR A 47 -2.22 -0.25 -14.15
CA TYR A 47 -2.82 -0.21 -12.82
C TYR A 47 -2.84 1.21 -12.27
N GLU A 48 -3.85 1.51 -11.47
CA GLU A 48 -3.89 2.71 -10.65
C GLU A 48 -2.98 2.55 -9.44
N PHE A 49 -2.45 3.64 -8.92
CA PHE A 49 -1.55 3.68 -7.78
C PHE A 49 -2.13 4.54 -6.68
N ILE A 50 -1.82 4.18 -5.44
CA ILE A 50 -2.21 4.92 -4.24
C ILE A 50 -0.98 5.16 -3.39
N ASN A 51 -0.94 6.33 -2.77
CA ASN A 51 0.10 6.68 -1.82
C ASN A 51 -0.48 6.60 -0.42
N ILE A 52 0.15 5.80 0.43
CA ILE A 52 -0.25 5.64 1.82
C ILE A 52 0.89 6.14 2.71
N PRO A 53 0.64 7.07 3.63
CA PRO A 53 1.66 7.56 4.54
C PRO A 53 2.20 6.43 5.39
N ASN A 54 3.53 6.41 5.56
CA ASN A 54 4.17 5.51 6.49
C ASN A 54 3.76 5.90 7.92
N VAL A 55 3.37 4.91 8.73
CA VAL A 55 3.02 5.13 10.14
C VAL A 55 4.23 5.36 11.04
N GLN A 56 5.46 5.19 10.52
CA GLN A 56 6.66 5.51 11.27
C GLN A 56 6.80 7.03 11.47
N PRO A 57 6.99 7.49 12.73
CA PRO A 57 7.06 8.92 13.05
C PRO A 57 8.30 9.63 12.50
N SER A 58 9.32 8.88 12.05
CA SER A 58 10.57 9.42 11.51
C SER A 58 10.67 9.35 9.99
N ALA A 59 9.66 8.82 9.31
CA ALA A 59 9.69 8.62 7.87
C ALA A 59 8.64 9.52 7.22
N ASP A 60 9.08 10.61 6.60
CA ASP A 60 8.24 11.45 5.72
C ASP A 60 8.01 10.77 4.35
N SER A 61 7.91 9.45 4.37
CA SER A 61 7.80 8.62 3.19
C SER A 61 6.39 8.06 3.08
N ASN A 62 5.88 8.03 1.87
CA ASN A 62 4.66 7.33 1.49
C ASN A 62 5.01 6.00 0.83
N PHE A 63 4.27 4.96 1.18
CA PHE A 63 4.28 3.71 0.45
C PHE A 63 3.36 3.81 -0.76
N GLN A 64 3.93 3.57 -1.93
CA GLN A 64 3.23 3.51 -3.19
C GLN A 64 2.77 2.07 -3.44
N PHE A 65 1.46 1.91 -3.65
CA PHE A 65 0.85 0.63 -3.95
C PHE A 65 0.08 0.70 -5.25
N ALA A 66 0.20 -0.33 -6.09
CA ALA A 66 -0.63 -0.52 -7.27
C ALA A 66 -1.93 -1.22 -6.88
N ILE A 67 -3.08 -0.69 -7.28
CA ILE A 67 -4.39 -1.33 -7.19
C ILE A 67 -4.48 -2.37 -8.30
N VAL A 68 -4.38 -3.64 -7.91
CA VAL A 68 -4.46 -4.79 -8.84
C VAL A 68 -5.87 -5.35 -8.95
N GLY A 69 -6.81 -4.87 -8.12
CA GLY A 69 -8.21 -5.24 -8.19
C GLY A 69 -9.04 -4.59 -7.08
N LYS A 70 -10.34 -4.48 -7.32
CA LYS A 70 -11.32 -4.01 -6.35
C LYS A 70 -12.45 -5.02 -6.27
N GLN A 71 -12.71 -5.54 -5.08
CA GLN A 71 -13.79 -6.48 -4.84
C GLN A 71 -14.62 -6.01 -3.64
N TYR A 72 -15.84 -5.54 -3.90
CA TYR A 72 -16.71 -4.92 -2.90
C TYR A 72 -15.95 -3.80 -2.14
N ASP A 73 -15.88 -3.92 -0.81
CA ASP A 73 -15.14 -3.04 0.11
C ASP A 73 -13.65 -3.36 0.25
N VAL A 74 -13.12 -4.30 -0.53
CA VAL A 74 -11.72 -4.75 -0.45
C VAL A 74 -10.93 -4.26 -1.68
N LEU A 75 -9.90 -3.47 -1.45
CA LEU A 75 -8.90 -3.16 -2.46
C LEU A 75 -7.73 -4.14 -2.38
N HIS A 76 -7.50 -4.85 -3.48
CA HIS A 76 -6.31 -5.66 -3.66
C HIS A 76 -5.18 -4.76 -4.15
N VAL A 77 -4.13 -4.68 -3.35
CA VAL A 77 -2.99 -3.79 -3.61
C VAL A 77 -1.70 -4.58 -3.67
N ALA A 78 -0.78 -4.15 -4.53
CA ALA A 78 0.57 -4.67 -4.63
C ALA A 78 1.56 -3.57 -4.26
N TYR A 79 2.51 -3.88 -3.39
CA TYR A 79 3.59 -2.94 -3.07
C TYR A 79 4.45 -2.68 -4.30
N TYR A 80 4.68 -1.40 -4.61
CA TYR A 80 5.50 -0.98 -5.74
C TYR A 80 6.81 -0.36 -5.25
N SER A 81 6.74 0.71 -4.47
CA SER A 81 7.93 1.40 -3.93
C SER A 81 7.58 2.24 -2.70
N ALA A 82 8.60 2.76 -2.01
CA ALA A 82 8.46 3.85 -1.06
C ALA A 82 8.96 5.14 -1.73
N ILE A 83 8.21 6.23 -1.57
CA ILE A 83 8.54 7.57 -2.09
C ILE A 83 8.59 8.52 -0.90
N GLY A 84 9.60 9.37 -0.80
CA GLY A 84 9.79 10.33 0.28
C GLY A 84 10.67 11.46 -0.18
#